data_AF-A0AAN4ZGT1-F1
#
_entry.id   AF-A0AAN4ZGT1-F1
#
_cell.length_a   1.000
_cell.length_b   1.000
_cell.length_c   1.000
_cell.angle_alpha   90.00
_cell.angle_beta   90.00
_cell.angle_gamma   90.00
#
_symmetry.space_group_name_H-M   'P 1'
#
loop_
_entity.id
_entity.type
_entity.pdbx_description
1 polymer ?
#
loop_
_entity_poly.entity_id
_entity_poly.type
_entity_poly.pdbx_seq_one_letter_code
_entity_poly.pdbx_strand_id
1 'polypeptide(L)'
;MLSRISSRSNRLFSSISSVSHSKDRSDCLSINLRNGSAVTNVKVPLVWLRDHCRSTTAYNHTTNQRKSKMLNLLDEARISDRDAVKYDENKLTIKWRDGHESMFDSDLLIQMIVKTEKKRAQDLYHLWNGSSIEALPTVKKSAFSFPEFSRKFVQFGFVSVEGIEQTPEATEK
;
A
#
# COMPACT_ATOMS: atom_id res chain seq x y z
N MET A 1 8.69 5.38 -26.08
CA MET A 1 9.79 4.61 -25.47
C MET A 1 9.72 4.83 -23.96
N LEU A 2 8.89 4.04 -23.27
CA LEU A 2 8.75 4.14 -21.80
C LEU A 2 9.95 3.43 -21.18
N SER A 3 10.89 4.19 -20.65
CA SER A 3 12.02 3.65 -19.89
C SER A 3 11.48 2.91 -18.68
N ARG A 4 11.50 1.57 -18.77
CA ARG A 4 11.29 0.69 -17.63
C ARG A 4 12.34 1.04 -16.59
N ILE A 5 11.91 1.62 -15.48
CA ILE A 5 12.77 1.81 -14.31
C ILE A 5 13.07 0.40 -13.79
N SER A 6 14.29 -0.01 -14.10
CA SER A 6 14.96 -1.24 -13.69
C SER A 6 14.91 -1.42 -12.16
N SER A 7 14.81 -2.69 -11.76
CA SER A 7 14.95 -3.25 -10.42
C SER A 7 15.79 -2.38 -9.48
N ARG A 8 15.17 -1.87 -8.42
CA ARG A 8 15.89 -1.15 -7.36
C ARG A 8 15.40 -1.65 -6.02
N SER A 9 16.15 -2.62 -5.50
CA SER A 9 16.39 -2.94 -4.09
C SER A 9 15.56 -2.11 -3.12
N ASN A 10 14.65 -2.75 -2.38
CA ASN A 10 13.83 -2.21 -1.27
C ASN A 10 14.42 -0.92 -0.65
N ARG A 11 14.18 0.24 -1.28
CA ARG A 11 14.64 1.52 -0.76
C ARG A 11 13.61 1.96 0.26
N LEU A 12 13.85 1.60 1.52
CA LEU A 12 13.15 2.22 2.64
C LEU A 12 13.62 3.68 2.70
N PHE A 13 12.79 4.60 2.20
CA PHE A 13 13.01 6.01 2.40
C PHE A 13 12.82 6.32 3.89
N SER A 14 13.73 7.09 4.47
CA SER A 14 13.76 7.33 5.92
C SER A 14 13.08 8.63 6.34
N SER A 15 12.94 9.60 5.42
CA SER A 15 12.34 10.90 5.74
C SER A 15 11.95 11.70 4.50
N ILE A 16 11.11 12.71 4.70
CA ILE A 16 10.82 13.76 3.73
C ILE A 16 11.68 14.98 4.07
N SER A 17 12.46 15.44 3.11
CA SER A 17 13.37 16.57 3.27
C SER A 17 12.79 17.92 2.87
N SER A 18 11.83 17.93 1.95
CA SER A 18 11.11 19.12 1.54
C SER A 18 9.87 18.74 0.74
N VAL A 19 8.88 19.63 0.81
CA VAL A 19 7.65 19.58 0.02
C VAL A 19 7.49 20.93 -0.66
N SER A 20 7.21 20.95 -1.96
CA SER A 20 6.91 22.16 -2.70
C SER A 20 5.78 21.94 -3.68
N HIS A 21 4.94 22.94 -3.88
CA HIS A 21 3.87 22.88 -4.87
C HIS A 21 4.43 23.19 -6.26
N SER A 22 4.28 22.27 -7.21
CA SER A 22 4.65 22.51 -8.62
C SER A 22 3.53 23.29 -9.30
N LYS A 23 3.85 24.45 -9.90
CA LYS A 23 2.90 25.23 -10.72
C LYS A 23 2.87 24.78 -12.19
N ASP A 24 3.24 23.54 -12.47
CA ASP A 24 3.10 23.02 -13.83
C ASP A 24 1.62 22.72 -14.15
N ARG A 25 1.32 22.27 -15.38
CA ARG A 25 -0.06 21.95 -15.82
C ARG A 25 -0.75 20.84 -15.00
N SER A 26 -0.02 20.15 -14.12
CA SER A 26 -0.53 19.14 -13.19
C SER A 26 -0.45 19.64 -11.74
N ASP A 27 -1.62 19.83 -11.14
CA ASP A 27 -1.81 20.18 -9.73
C ASP A 27 -1.20 19.09 -8.83
N CYS A 28 0.09 19.23 -8.49
CA CYS A 28 0.88 18.23 -7.78
C CYS A 28 1.88 18.83 -6.78
N LEU A 29 2.12 18.09 -5.70
CA LEU A 29 3.21 18.37 -4.77
C LEU A 29 4.46 17.61 -5.21
N SER A 30 5.58 18.31 -5.27
CA SER A 30 6.92 17.75 -5.38
C SER A 30 7.44 17.45 -3.98
N ILE A 31 7.67 16.16 -3.69
CA ILE A 31 8.12 15.67 -2.39
C ILE A 31 9.52 15.07 -2.56
N ASN A 32 10.50 15.58 -1.81
CA ASN A 32 11.87 15.10 -1.84
C ASN A 32 12.09 14.07 -0.71
N LEU A 33 12.16 12.80 -1.08
CA LEU A 33 12.37 11.67 -0.17
C LEU A 33 13.87 11.39 0.01
N ARG A 34 14.31 11.14 1.25
CA ARG A 34 15.69 10.74 1.57
C ARG A 34 15.82 9.25 1.79
N ASN A 35 16.94 8.70 1.32
CA ASN A 35 17.46 7.39 1.71
C ASN A 35 18.98 7.54 1.92
N GLY A 36 19.40 7.67 3.18
CA GLY A 36 20.75 8.11 3.52
C GLY A 36 21.06 9.45 2.86
N SER A 37 22.18 9.52 2.12
CA SER A 37 22.59 10.72 1.38
C SER A 37 21.84 10.93 0.06
N ALA A 38 21.14 9.91 -0.45
CA ALA A 38 20.42 10.00 -1.72
C ALA A 38 19.06 10.71 -1.54
N VAL A 39 18.74 11.63 -2.45
CA VAL A 39 17.44 12.30 -2.53
C VAL A 39 16.72 11.88 -3.81
N THR A 40 15.45 11.51 -3.69
CA THR A 40 14.57 11.21 -4.82
C THR A 40 13.38 12.15 -4.80
N ASN A 41 13.17 12.89 -5.89
CA ASN A 41 11.99 13.72 -6.06
C ASN A 41 10.82 12.88 -6.61
N VAL A 42 9.66 13.00 -5.97
CA VAL A 42 8.42 12.34 -6.41
C VAL A 42 7.33 13.40 -6.56
N LYS A 43 6.59 13.35 -7.67
CA LYS A 43 5.40 14.17 -7.88
C LYS A 43 4.16 13.42 -7.43
N VAL A 44 3.40 14.00 -6.50
CA VAL A 44 2.17 13.43 -5.94
C VAL A 44 0.99 14.33 -6.32
N PRO A 45 0.01 13.83 -7.09
CA PRO A 45 -1.16 14.62 -7.48
C PRO A 45 -1.97 15.10 -6.26
N LEU A 46 -2.44 16.34 -6.27
CA LEU A 46 -3.31 16.89 -5.22
C LEU A 46 -4.59 16.06 -5.06
N VAL A 47 -5.17 15.59 -6.16
CA VAL A 47 -6.34 14.69 -6.14
C VAL A 47 -6.07 13.38 -5.40
N TRP A 48 -4.85 12.84 -5.51
CA TRP A 48 -4.49 11.61 -4.78
C TRP A 48 -4.39 11.88 -3.28
N LEU A 49 -3.80 13.02 -2.89
CA LEU A 49 -3.74 13.45 -1.49
C LEU A 49 -5.14 13.68 -0.92
N ARG A 50 -6.04 14.31 -1.69
CA ARG A 50 -7.44 14.52 -1.26
C ARG A 50 -8.18 13.19 -1.07
N ASP A 51 -7.99 12.24 -1.96
CA ASP A 51 -8.63 10.91 -1.93
C ASP A 51 -8.11 10.03 -0.78
N HIS A 52 -6.85 10.21 -0.39
CA HIS A 52 -6.20 9.41 0.64
C HIS A 52 -6.17 10.11 2.01
N CYS A 53 -6.94 11.20 2.17
CA CYS A 53 -7.09 11.86 3.47
C CYS A 53 -7.63 10.89 4.52
N ARG A 54 -7.01 10.88 5.70
CA ARG A 54 -7.39 10.02 6.83
C ARG A 54 -8.10 10.78 7.96
N SER A 55 -8.60 11.99 7.70
CA SER A 55 -9.48 12.68 8.63
C SER A 55 -10.74 11.85 8.89
N THR A 56 -11.36 11.99 10.07
CA THR A 56 -12.58 11.25 10.44
C THR A 56 -13.76 11.52 9.49
N THR A 57 -13.74 12.67 8.82
CA THR A 57 -14.69 13.04 7.76
C THR A 57 -14.46 12.30 6.44
N ALA A 58 -13.20 12.00 6.09
CA ALA A 58 -12.84 11.37 4.82
C ALA A 58 -12.60 9.86 4.92
N TYR A 59 -12.39 9.33 6.13
CA TYR A 59 -12.03 7.93 6.36
C TYR A 59 -12.73 7.36 7.60
N ASN A 60 -13.18 6.11 7.51
CA ASN A 60 -13.68 5.33 8.63
C ASN A 60 -12.55 4.46 9.19
N HIS A 61 -12.00 4.84 10.33
CA HIS A 61 -10.91 4.10 11.00
C HIS A 61 -11.37 2.77 11.61
N THR A 62 -12.66 2.58 11.86
CA THR A 62 -13.19 1.30 12.37
C THR A 62 -13.24 0.24 11.28
N THR A 63 -13.61 0.62 10.04
CA THR A 63 -13.79 -0.32 8.93
C THR A 63 -12.68 -0.26 7.88
N ASN A 64 -11.72 0.67 8.04
CA ASN A 64 -10.67 0.97 7.07
C ASN A 64 -11.20 1.39 5.68
N GLN A 65 -12.35 2.05 5.62
CA GLN A 65 -13.02 2.44 4.37
C GLN A 65 -12.96 3.95 4.12
N ARG A 66 -12.79 4.33 2.85
CA ARG A 66 -12.91 5.73 2.40
C ARG A 66 -14.37 6.19 2.45
N LYS A 67 -14.59 7.44 2.87
CA LYS A 67 -15.87 8.15 2.83
C LYS A 67 -15.96 9.14 1.66
N SER A 68 -14.84 9.40 0.97
CA SER A 68 -14.77 10.32 -0.17
C SER A 68 -15.65 9.87 -1.33
N LYS A 69 -16.36 10.81 -1.96
CA LYS A 69 -17.15 10.56 -3.17
C LYS A 69 -16.30 10.89 -4.39
N MET A 70 -16.17 9.94 -5.32
CA MET A 70 -15.31 10.11 -6.51
C MET A 70 -15.78 11.26 -7.43
N LEU A 71 -17.09 11.53 -7.48
CA LEU A 71 -17.71 12.44 -8.45
C LEU A 71 -17.19 13.89 -8.36
N ASN A 72 -16.89 14.37 -7.15
CA ASN A 72 -16.48 15.78 -6.93
C ASN A 72 -15.00 15.91 -6.57
N LEU A 73 -14.25 14.81 -6.54
CA LEU A 73 -12.92 14.74 -5.97
C LEU A 73 -11.91 15.69 -6.66
N LEU A 74 -12.05 15.90 -7.98
CA LEU A 74 -11.20 16.83 -8.73
C LEU A 74 -11.43 18.28 -8.32
N ASP A 75 -12.68 18.67 -8.06
CA ASP A 75 -13.01 20.02 -7.63
C ASP A 75 -12.66 20.25 -6.15
N GLU A 76 -12.85 19.23 -5.31
CA GLU A 76 -12.48 19.23 -3.89
C GLU A 76 -10.96 19.21 -3.68
N ALA A 77 -10.17 18.77 -4.66
CA ALA A 77 -8.71 18.70 -4.59
C ALA A 77 -7.99 20.02 -4.92
N ARG A 78 -8.73 21.13 -5.03
CA ARG A 78 -8.14 22.46 -5.26
C ARG A 78 -7.67 23.04 -3.94
N ILE A 79 -6.43 23.54 -3.89
CA ILE A 79 -5.92 24.27 -2.71
C ILE A 79 -6.40 25.72 -2.71
N SER A 80 -6.47 26.34 -1.52
CA SER A 80 -6.95 27.71 -1.35
C SER A 80 -5.94 28.74 -1.89
N ASP A 81 -4.68 28.70 -1.47
CA ASP A 81 -3.63 29.68 -1.80
C ASP A 81 -2.21 29.07 -1.71
N ARG A 82 -1.14 29.88 -1.92
CA ARG A 82 0.26 29.42 -1.78
C ARG A 82 0.58 28.84 -0.40
N ASP A 83 0.00 29.39 0.66
CA ASP A 83 0.27 28.98 2.05
C ASP A 83 -0.63 27.83 2.51
N ALA A 84 -1.41 27.26 1.59
CA ALA A 84 -2.29 26.13 1.86
C ALA A 84 -1.53 24.83 2.14
N VAL A 85 -0.27 24.73 1.71
CA VAL A 85 0.56 23.55 1.90
C VAL A 85 1.65 23.88 2.90
N LYS A 86 1.68 23.17 4.02
CA LYS A 86 2.70 23.33 5.06
C LYS A 86 3.33 21.99 5.37
N TYR A 87 4.64 22.00 5.53
CA TYR A 87 5.40 20.85 5.97
C TYR A 87 6.28 21.27 7.15
N ASP A 88 5.89 20.84 8.35
CA ASP A 88 6.55 21.11 9.62
C ASP A 88 6.49 19.85 10.49
N GLU A 89 7.41 19.70 11.46
CA GLU A 89 7.37 18.64 12.48
C GLU A 89 7.07 17.21 11.95
N ASN A 90 7.60 16.86 10.77
CA ASN A 90 7.33 15.58 10.08
C ASN A 90 5.84 15.34 9.74
N LYS A 91 5.10 16.40 9.45
CA LYS A 91 3.71 16.38 9.05
C LYS A 91 3.48 17.28 7.83
N LEU A 92 2.73 16.76 6.88
CA LEU A 92 2.22 17.51 5.74
C LEU A 92 0.77 17.91 6.03
N THR A 93 0.51 19.21 6.05
CA THR A 93 -0.84 19.77 6.18
C THR A 93 -1.23 20.46 4.87
N ILE A 94 -2.44 20.18 4.40
CA ILE A 94 -3.01 20.75 3.16
C ILE A 94 -4.39 21.33 3.46
N LYS A 95 -4.55 22.62 3.21
CA LYS A 95 -5.83 23.33 3.27
C LYS A 95 -6.47 23.37 1.87
N TRP A 96 -7.65 22.81 1.77
CA TRP A 96 -8.40 22.75 0.52
C TRP A 96 -9.32 23.95 0.40
N ARG A 97 -9.71 24.30 -0.84
CA ARG A 97 -10.58 25.43 -1.14
C ARG A 97 -11.98 25.27 -0.55
N ASP A 98 -12.45 24.03 -0.39
CA ASP A 98 -13.72 23.68 0.26
C ASP A 98 -13.69 23.87 1.79
N GLY A 99 -12.55 24.30 2.35
CA GLY A 99 -12.34 24.46 3.79
C GLY A 99 -11.93 23.17 4.51
N HIS A 100 -11.84 22.03 3.82
CA HIS A 100 -11.32 20.80 4.38
C HIS A 100 -9.82 20.94 4.69
N GLU A 101 -9.32 20.15 5.63
CA GLU A 101 -7.90 20.05 5.93
C GLU A 101 -7.47 18.57 5.94
N SER A 102 -6.42 18.26 5.19
CA SER A 102 -5.76 16.95 5.23
C SER A 102 -4.44 17.04 5.98
N MET A 103 -4.18 16.05 6.83
CA MET A 103 -2.92 15.89 7.55
C MET A 103 -2.32 14.52 7.28
N PHE A 104 -1.02 14.47 7.04
CA PHE A 104 -0.26 13.23 6.83
C PHE A 104 1.03 13.24 7.64
N ASP A 105 1.20 12.26 8.52
CA ASP A 105 2.50 11.98 9.13
C ASP A 105 3.49 11.50 8.07
N SER A 106 4.75 11.95 8.12
CA SER A 106 5.77 11.67 7.11
C SER A 106 5.98 10.18 6.88
N ASP A 107 6.06 9.38 7.93
CA ASP A 107 6.30 7.93 7.83
C ASP A 107 5.16 7.24 7.07
N LEU A 108 3.93 7.63 7.39
CA LEU A 108 2.75 7.10 6.73
C LEU A 108 2.67 7.59 5.28
N LEU A 109 2.95 8.86 5.02
CA LEU A 109 2.96 9.42 3.68
C LEU A 109 3.99 8.74 2.78
N ILE A 110 5.20 8.49 3.31
CA ILE A 110 6.25 7.71 2.64
C ILE A 110 5.72 6.32 2.29
N GLN A 111 5.14 5.60 3.26
CA GLN A 111 4.58 4.26 3.02
C GLN A 111 3.48 4.25 1.95
N MET A 112 2.66 5.31 1.89
CA MET A 112 1.58 5.41 0.91
C MET A 112 2.08 5.78 -0.50
N ILE A 113 3.12 6.61 -0.61
CA ILE A 113 3.72 7.02 -1.90
C ILE A 113 4.62 5.92 -2.47
N VAL A 114 5.45 5.34 -1.61
CA VAL A 114 6.47 4.37 -1.99
C VAL A 114 5.79 3.02 -2.10
N LYS A 115 5.52 2.60 -3.34
CA LYS A 115 5.10 1.23 -3.59
C LYS A 115 6.20 0.29 -3.09
N THR A 116 5.93 -0.48 -2.04
CA THR A 116 6.73 -1.66 -1.75
C THR A 116 6.70 -2.53 -3.00
N GLU A 117 7.85 -3.06 -3.44
CA GLU A 117 7.86 -4.07 -4.49
C GLU A 117 6.95 -5.20 -4.05
N LYS A 118 5.74 -5.26 -4.62
CA LYS A 118 4.85 -6.39 -4.41
C LYS A 118 5.60 -7.57 -5.00
N LYS A 119 5.90 -8.59 -4.18
CA LYS A 119 6.35 -9.89 -4.67
C LYS A 119 5.50 -10.24 -5.88
N ARG A 120 6.11 -10.55 -7.03
CA ARG A 120 5.33 -10.92 -8.21
C ARG A 120 4.50 -12.13 -7.80
N ALA A 121 3.32 -12.28 -8.37
CA ALA A 121 2.51 -13.49 -8.15
C ALA A 121 3.36 -14.76 -8.35
N GLN A 122 4.24 -14.74 -9.35
CA GLN A 122 5.24 -15.77 -9.66
C GLN A 122 6.19 -16.09 -8.50
N ASP A 123 6.50 -15.11 -7.64
CA ASP A 123 7.39 -15.25 -6.49
C ASP A 123 6.62 -15.74 -5.24
N LEU A 124 5.28 -15.82 -5.31
CA LEU A 124 4.40 -16.28 -4.24
C LEU A 124 3.95 -17.73 -4.43
N TYR A 125 3.95 -18.24 -5.66
CA TYR A 125 3.43 -19.56 -6.01
C TYR A 125 4.51 -20.46 -6.61
N HIS A 126 4.50 -21.74 -6.26
CA HIS A 126 5.30 -22.79 -6.88
C HIS A 126 4.46 -23.46 -7.96
N LEU A 127 4.86 -23.30 -9.23
CA LEU A 127 4.23 -24.03 -10.32
C LEU A 127 4.65 -25.50 -10.24
N TRP A 128 3.68 -26.40 -10.29
CA TRP A 128 3.92 -27.84 -10.20
C TRP A 128 3.11 -28.64 -11.22
N ASN A 129 3.60 -29.83 -11.52
CA ASN A 129 2.92 -30.88 -12.26
C ASN A 129 3.32 -32.24 -11.67
N GLY A 130 2.84 -33.35 -12.24
CA GLY A 130 3.13 -34.69 -11.74
C GLY A 130 4.62 -35.07 -11.70
N SER A 131 5.50 -34.35 -12.40
CA SER A 131 6.95 -34.57 -12.41
C SER A 131 7.74 -33.63 -11.51
N SER A 132 7.20 -32.47 -11.14
CA SER A 132 7.90 -31.47 -10.32
C SER A 132 7.43 -31.41 -8.88
N ILE A 133 6.35 -32.11 -8.53
CA ILE A 133 5.89 -32.24 -7.16
C ILE A 133 6.50 -33.49 -6.52
N GLU A 134 7.61 -33.32 -5.79
CA GLU A 134 8.29 -34.43 -5.11
C GLU A 134 7.49 -34.96 -3.92
N ALA A 135 6.89 -34.05 -3.14
CA ALA A 135 6.08 -34.38 -1.98
C ALA A 135 4.84 -33.48 -1.93
N LEU A 136 3.70 -34.05 -1.53
CA LEU A 136 2.48 -33.27 -1.35
C LEU A 136 2.68 -32.25 -0.21
N PRO A 137 2.22 -31.00 -0.38
CA PRO A 137 2.19 -30.05 0.71
C PRO A 137 1.24 -30.58 1.78
N THR A 138 1.77 -31.05 2.90
CA THR A 138 0.97 -31.70 3.94
C THR A 138 1.06 -30.97 5.27
N VAL A 139 -0.03 -30.91 6.03
CA VAL A 139 -0.07 -30.54 7.45
C VAL A 139 -0.80 -31.62 8.25
N LYS A 140 -0.41 -31.84 9.51
CA LYS A 140 -1.08 -32.80 10.39
C LYS A 140 -2.13 -32.10 11.23
N LYS A 141 -3.32 -32.70 11.40
CA LYS A 141 -4.39 -32.19 12.28
C LYS A 141 -3.88 -31.93 13.70
N SER A 142 -3.08 -32.85 14.24
CA SER A 142 -2.54 -32.78 15.61
C SER A 142 -1.57 -31.61 15.85
N ALA A 143 -0.95 -31.08 14.78
CA ALA A 143 -0.02 -29.96 14.83
C ALA A 143 -0.47 -28.84 13.88
N PHE A 144 -1.79 -28.70 13.67
CA PHE A 144 -2.32 -27.78 12.68
C PHE A 144 -2.00 -26.33 13.07
N SER A 145 -1.48 -25.58 12.09
CA SER A 145 -1.21 -24.16 12.21
C SER A 145 -1.78 -23.48 10.97
N PHE A 146 -2.76 -22.59 11.17
CA PHE A 146 -3.36 -21.85 10.07
C PHE A 146 -2.32 -21.04 9.27
N PRO A 147 -1.36 -20.32 9.89
CA PRO A 147 -0.29 -19.66 9.15
C PRO A 147 0.52 -20.60 8.23
N GLU A 148 0.83 -21.81 8.70
CA GLU A 148 1.57 -22.79 7.89
C GLU A 148 0.72 -23.31 6.74
N PHE A 149 -0.52 -23.71 7.04
CA PHE A 149 -1.49 -24.17 6.05
C PHE A 149 -1.71 -23.11 4.97
N SER A 150 -2.03 -21.87 5.35
CA SER A 150 -2.29 -20.77 4.41
C SER A 150 -1.05 -20.47 3.56
N ARG A 151 0.15 -20.50 4.13
CA ARG A 151 1.39 -20.32 3.36
C ARG A 151 1.53 -21.40 2.30
N LYS A 152 1.40 -22.68 2.67
CA LYS A 152 1.47 -23.80 1.72
C LYS A 152 0.35 -23.73 0.68
N PHE A 153 -0.87 -23.36 1.08
CA PHE A 153 -2.02 -23.25 0.20
C PHE A 153 -1.86 -22.13 -0.82
N VAL A 154 -1.41 -20.94 -0.40
CA VAL A 154 -1.09 -19.86 -1.33
C VAL A 154 0.02 -20.30 -2.28
N GLN A 155 1.05 -20.97 -1.77
CA GLN A 155 2.20 -21.39 -2.57
C GLN A 155 1.87 -22.46 -3.60
N PHE A 156 1.15 -23.51 -3.24
CA PHE A 156 0.93 -24.67 -4.10
C PHE A 156 -0.49 -24.73 -4.67
N GLY A 157 -1.42 -23.90 -4.21
CA GLY A 157 -2.84 -23.96 -4.58
C GLY A 157 -3.60 -25.13 -3.96
N PHE A 158 -2.93 -26.03 -3.22
CA PHE A 158 -3.55 -27.13 -2.48
C PHE A 158 -2.65 -27.54 -1.30
N VAL A 159 -3.26 -28.18 -0.29
CA VAL A 159 -2.57 -28.77 0.87
C VAL A 159 -3.36 -30.01 1.33
N SER A 160 -2.67 -31.12 1.57
CA SER A 160 -3.23 -32.31 2.21
C SER A 160 -3.25 -32.13 3.74
N VAL A 161 -4.35 -32.53 4.39
CA VAL A 161 -4.46 -32.51 5.85
C VAL A 161 -4.57 -33.95 6.35
N GLU A 162 -3.57 -34.40 7.11
CA GLU A 162 -3.47 -35.77 7.62
C GLU A 162 -3.99 -35.89 9.06
N GLY A 163 -4.42 -37.11 9.43
CA GLY A 163 -4.92 -37.40 10.77
C GLY A 163 -6.33 -36.86 11.01
N ILE A 164 -7.13 -36.76 9.95
CA ILE A 164 -8.56 -36.39 9.99
C ILE A 164 -9.40 -37.67 10.09
N GLU A 165 -10.48 -37.62 10.87
CA GLU A 165 -11.47 -38.70 10.95
C GLU A 165 -12.22 -38.85 9.61
N GLN A 166 -12.56 -40.08 9.23
CA GLN A 166 -13.24 -40.36 7.95
C GLN A 166 -14.75 -40.14 8.07
N THR A 167 -15.16 -38.94 8.45
CA THR A 167 -16.57 -38.55 8.62
C THR A 167 -16.86 -37.27 7.81
N PRO A 168 -18.10 -37.08 7.32
CA PRO A 168 -18.48 -35.84 6.63
C PRO A 168 -18.22 -34.58 7.47
N GLU A 169 -18.55 -34.64 8.76
CA GLU A 169 -18.45 -33.53 9.71
C GLU A 169 -16.99 -33.09 9.95
N ALA A 170 -16.02 -33.96 9.67
CA ALA A 170 -14.61 -33.64 9.84
C ALA A 170 -14.10 -32.58 8.84
N THR A 171 -14.89 -32.24 7.82
CA THR A 171 -14.60 -31.17 6.83
C THR A 171 -15.32 -29.85 7.11
N GLU A 172 -16.23 -29.81 8.10
CA GLU A 172 -17.05 -28.64 8.42
C GLU A 172 -16.44 -27.75 9.52
N LYS A 173 -15.41 -28.23 10.22
CA LYS A 173 -14.79 -27.60 11.39
C LYS A 173 -13.33 -27.24 11.14
#